data_AF-A0A3B6U5H1-F1
#
_entry.id   AF-A0A3B6U5H1-F1
#
_cell.length_a   1.000
_cell.length_b   1.000
_cell.length_c   1.000
_cell.angle_alpha   90.00
_cell.angle_beta   90.00
_cell.angle_gamma   90.00
#
_symmetry.space_group_name_H-M   'P 1'
#
loop_
_entity.id
_entity.type
_entity.pdbx_description
1 polymer ?
#
loop_
_entity_poly.entity_id
_entity_poly.type
_entity_poly.pdbx_seq_one_letter_code
_entity_poly.pdbx_strand_id
1 'polypeptide(L)'
;MERFSKEQEDALQLLSSLQELDFSCFKDLHQLPAGMSNLTSLKKLTIYECPALSSLPKDGLPKSLQELNVGLCSNQQIRQECRGLEGTIPKIIL
;
A
#
# COMPACT_ATOMS: atom_id res chain seq x y z
N MET A 1 7.13 13.54 -1.14
CA MET A 1 8.25 12.58 -1.26
C MET A 1 7.97 11.72 -2.47
N GLU A 2 8.89 11.63 -3.43
CA GLU A 2 8.61 10.97 -4.72
C GLU A 2 8.65 9.44 -4.64
N ARG A 3 9.61 8.90 -3.89
CA ARG A 3 9.88 7.47 -3.70
C ARG A 3 10.66 7.26 -2.42
N PHE A 4 10.67 6.04 -1.90
CA PHE A 4 11.45 5.64 -0.73
C PHE A 4 12.93 5.48 -1.09
N SER A 5 13.82 5.82 -0.15
CA SER A 5 15.24 5.46 -0.25
C SER A 5 15.44 3.99 0.13
N LYS A 6 16.59 3.42 -0.27
CA LYS A 6 16.92 2.04 0.07
C LYS A 6 16.93 1.79 1.59
N GLU A 7 17.46 2.75 2.35
CA GLU A 7 17.50 2.69 3.81
C GLU A 7 16.09 2.71 4.43
N GLN A 8 15.16 3.47 3.84
CA GLN A 8 13.77 3.50 4.32
C GLN A 8 13.04 2.19 4.03
N GLU A 9 13.27 1.60 2.85
CA GLU A 9 12.72 0.29 2.50
C GLU A 9 13.26 -0.81 3.42
N ASP A 10 14.58 -0.80 3.66
CA ASP A 10 15.23 -1.76 4.55
C ASP A 10 14.74 -1.59 6.00
N ALA A 11 14.55 -0.35 6.46
CA ALA A 11 13.97 -0.07 7.78
C ALA A 11 12.51 -0.56 7.88
N LEU A 12 11.72 -0.42 6.82
CA LEU A 12 10.34 -0.91 6.78
C LEU A 12 10.31 -2.44 6.96
N GLN A 13 11.27 -3.16 6.37
CA GLN A 13 11.36 -4.62 6.48
C GLN A 13 11.63 -5.10 7.92
N LEU A 14 12.17 -4.25 8.78
CA LEU A 14 12.41 -4.56 10.20
C LEU A 14 11.14 -4.46 11.05
N LEU A 15 10.06 -3.87 10.52
CA LEU A 15 8.79 -3.69 11.24
C LEU A 15 7.92 -4.95 11.24
N SER A 16 8.48 -6.07 11.70
CA SER A 16 7.87 -7.40 11.65
C SER A 16 6.55 -7.54 12.41
N SER A 17 6.28 -6.64 13.37
CA SER A 17 5.06 -6.62 14.18
C SER A 17 4.03 -5.57 13.72
N LEU A 18 4.32 -4.83 12.65
CA LEU A 18 3.42 -3.79 12.15
C LEU A 18 2.12 -4.43 11.63
N GLN A 19 0.99 -3.99 12.17
CA GLN A 19 -0.34 -4.50 11.80
C GLN A 19 -1.11 -3.54 10.89
N GLU A 20 -0.83 -2.24 10.99
CA GLU A 20 -1.50 -1.21 10.21
C GLU A 20 -0.47 -0.25 9.62
N LEU A 21 -0.64 0.10 8.34
CA LEU A 21 0.22 1.03 7.62
C LEU A 21 -0.67 1.98 6.81
N ASP A 22 -0.37 3.26 6.88
CA ASP A 22 -1.17 4.32 6.29
C ASP A 22 -0.28 5.26 5.45
N PHE A 23 -0.72 5.50 4.21
CA PHE A 23 -0.17 6.52 3.33
C PHE A 23 -1.25 7.57 3.09
N SER A 24 -1.20 8.68 3.82
CA SER A 24 -2.16 9.78 3.72
C SER A 24 -1.55 11.07 3.18
N CYS A 25 -2.26 11.72 2.24
CA CYS A 25 -1.99 13.08 1.77
C CYS A 25 -0.61 13.28 1.10
N PHE A 26 -0.02 12.23 0.53
CA PHE A 26 1.23 12.37 -0.21
C PHE A 26 0.98 12.79 -1.66
N LYS A 27 1.07 14.11 -1.91
CA LYS A 27 0.85 14.70 -3.23
C LYS A 27 1.79 14.18 -4.31
N ASP A 28 3.05 13.95 -3.94
CA ASP A 28 4.10 13.57 -4.87
C ASP A 28 4.50 12.10 -4.74
N LEU A 29 3.80 11.26 -3.97
CA LEU A 29 4.22 9.86 -3.83
C LEU A 29 3.90 9.08 -5.10
N HIS A 30 4.93 8.74 -5.87
CA HIS A 30 4.77 8.02 -7.13
C HIS A 30 4.63 6.52 -6.92
N GLN A 31 5.27 5.97 -5.87
CA GLN A 31 5.35 4.52 -5.61
C GLN A 31 5.34 4.24 -4.11
N LEU A 32 4.64 3.18 -3.70
CA LEU A 32 4.77 2.61 -2.36
C LEU A 32 6.15 1.93 -2.18
N PRO A 33 6.61 1.69 -0.93
CA PRO A 33 7.89 1.06 -0.67
C PRO A 33 8.01 -0.31 -1.35
N ALA A 34 9.19 -0.65 -1.87
CA ALA A 34 9.46 -2.02 -2.30
C ALA A 34 9.43 -3.00 -1.13
N GLY A 35 9.14 -4.28 -1.41
CA GLY A 35 9.20 -5.32 -0.39
C GLY A 35 8.14 -5.24 0.71
N MET A 36 7.01 -4.55 0.49
CA MET A 36 5.85 -4.61 1.39
C MET A 36 5.33 -6.04 1.61
N SER A 37 5.58 -6.95 0.67
CA SER A 37 5.27 -8.37 0.79
C SER A 37 5.96 -9.05 1.99
N ASN A 38 7.04 -8.47 2.52
CA ASN A 38 7.76 -8.96 3.69
C ASN A 38 7.13 -8.51 5.03
N LEU A 39 6.13 -7.62 5.01
CA LEU A 39 5.41 -7.21 6.22
C LEU A 39 4.40 -8.28 6.65
N THR A 40 4.90 -9.40 7.15
CA THR A 40 4.11 -10.63 7.42
C THR A 40 3.02 -10.51 8.49
N SER A 41 3.01 -9.42 9.25
CA SER A 41 1.99 -9.14 10.27
C SER A 41 0.99 -8.06 9.85
N LEU A 42 1.19 -7.44 8.68
CA LEU A 42 0.37 -6.32 8.24
C LEU A 42 -1.02 -6.80 7.86
N LYS A 43 -2.03 -6.30 8.56
CA LYS A 43 -3.44 -6.64 8.38
C LYS A 43 -4.20 -5.55 7.65
N LYS A 44 -3.79 -4.29 7.78
CA LYS A 44 -4.46 -3.15 7.17
C LYS A 44 -3.49 -2.24 6.45
N LEU A 45 -3.85 -1.88 5.22
CA LEU A 45 -3.17 -0.88 4.41
C LEU A 45 -4.19 0.17 3.97
N THR A 46 -3.93 1.42 4.31
CA THR A 46 -4.72 2.57 3.87
C THR A 46 -3.92 3.44 2.92
N ILE A 47 -4.51 3.84 1.80
CA ILE A 47 -3.96 4.83 0.89
C ILE A 47 -5.02 5.92 0.71
N TYR A 48 -4.71 7.11 1.20
CA TYR A 48 -5.62 8.26 1.25
C TYR A 48 -4.94 9.45 0.57
N GLU A 49 -5.65 10.16 -0.32
CA GLU A 49 -5.14 11.35 -1.02
C GLU A 49 -3.67 11.27 -1.52
N CYS A 50 -3.35 10.20 -2.24
CA CYS A 50 -2.04 10.04 -2.91
C CYS A 50 -2.22 10.14 -4.44
N PRO A 51 -2.43 11.34 -5.01
CA PRO A 51 -2.82 11.50 -6.41
C PRO A 51 -1.72 11.09 -7.41
N ALA A 52 -0.44 11.27 -7.07
CA ALA A 52 0.68 10.90 -7.94
C ALA A 52 0.99 9.39 -7.97
N LEU A 53 0.37 8.58 -7.09
CA LEU A 53 0.65 7.16 -6.97
C LEU A 53 0.17 6.42 -8.21
N SER A 54 1.08 5.88 -9.02
CA SER A 54 0.72 5.35 -10.34
C SER A 54 0.35 3.88 -10.36
N SER A 55 0.85 3.08 -9.41
CA SER A 55 0.55 1.65 -9.30
C SER A 55 0.76 1.11 -7.88
N LEU A 56 0.20 -0.06 -7.59
CA LEU A 56 0.57 -0.87 -6.43
C LEU A 56 2.00 -1.44 -6.57
N PRO A 57 2.62 -1.96 -5.48
CA PRO A 57 3.97 -2.52 -5.54
C PRO A 57 4.00 -3.77 -6.42
N LYS A 58 5.01 -3.85 -7.30
CA LYS A 58 5.17 -4.98 -8.22
C LYS A 58 5.45 -6.31 -7.51
N ASP A 59 6.10 -6.25 -6.35
CA ASP A 59 6.43 -7.44 -5.54
C ASP A 59 5.21 -7.99 -4.78
N GLY A 60 4.04 -7.35 -4.95
CA GLY A 60 2.79 -7.72 -4.32
C GLY A 60 2.57 -7.09 -2.94
N LEU A 61 1.34 -7.23 -2.46
CA LEU A 61 0.95 -6.85 -1.11
C LEU A 61 1.23 -8.00 -0.12
N PRO A 62 1.43 -7.70 1.18
CA PRO A 62 1.67 -8.73 2.19
C PRO A 62 0.50 -9.73 2.26
N LYS A 63 0.82 -11.02 2.36
CA LYS A 63 -0.18 -12.11 2.40
C LYS A 63 -1.07 -12.07 3.64
N SER A 64 -0.62 -11.41 4.70
CA SER A 64 -1.38 -11.21 5.92
C SER A 64 -2.46 -10.14 5.81
N LEU A 65 -2.51 -9.40 4.69
CA LEU A 65 -3.40 -8.26 4.52
C LEU A 65 -4.86 -8.70 4.49
N GLN A 66 -5.65 -8.10 5.38
CA GLN A 66 -7.08 -8.37 5.55
C GLN A 66 -7.93 -7.22 5.04
N GLU A 67 -7.42 -5.99 5.12
CA GLU A 67 -8.10 -4.77 4.70
C GLU A 67 -7.19 -3.91 3.82
N LEU A 68 -7.67 -3.58 2.62
CA LEU A 68 -7.10 -2.56 1.75
C LEU A 68 -8.11 -1.41 1.58
N ASN A 69 -7.76 -0.22 2.04
CA ASN A 69 -8.62 0.95 1.97
C ASN A 69 -8.03 2.00 1.02
N VAL A 70 -8.72 2.21 -0.10
CA VAL A 70 -8.46 3.27 -1.09
C VAL A 70 -9.71 4.15 -1.31
N GLY A 71 -10.68 4.11 -0.39
CA GLY A 71 -12.01 4.73 -0.48
C GLY A 71 -12.06 6.23 -0.82
N LEU A 72 -11.02 6.94 -0.42
CA LEU A 72 -10.87 8.37 -0.58
C LEU A 72 -9.60 8.71 -1.38
N CYS A 73 -9.04 7.72 -2.09
CA CYS A 73 -7.98 7.93 -3.05
C CYS A 73 -8.60 8.46 -4.35
N SER A 74 -8.20 9.66 -4.77
CA SER A 74 -8.66 10.25 -6.03
C SER A 74 -8.01 9.63 -7.27
N ASN A 75 -7.02 8.77 -7.09
CA ASN A 75 -6.32 8.11 -8.19
C ASN A 75 -7.14 6.92 -8.74
N GLN A 76 -7.76 7.11 -9.91
CA GLN A 76 -8.62 6.09 -10.52
C GLN A 76 -7.86 4.83 -10.93
N GLN A 77 -6.59 4.94 -11.33
CA GLN A 77 -5.78 3.79 -11.73
C GLN A 77 -5.57 2.83 -10.56
N ILE A 78 -5.19 3.36 -9.39
CA ILE A 78 -5.05 2.57 -8.15
C ILE A 78 -6.37 1.92 -7.75
N ARG A 79 -7.50 2.64 -7.85
CA ARG A 79 -8.81 2.06 -7.54
C ARG A 79 -9.15 0.88 -8.46
N GLN A 80 -8.81 0.95 -9.75
CA GLN A 80 -9.01 -0.17 -10.68
C GLN A 80 -8.08 -1.35 -10.39
N GLU A 81 -6.81 -1.09 -10.07
CA GLU A 81 -5.88 -2.13 -9.62
C GLU A 81 -6.39 -2.83 -8.37
N CYS A 82 -6.89 -2.08 -7.38
CA CYS A 82 -7.47 -2.63 -6.15
C CYS A 82 -8.73 -3.44 -6.42
N ARG A 83 -9.57 -3.04 -7.39
CA ARG A 83 -10.74 -3.82 -7.81
C ARG A 83 -10.34 -5.21 -8.34
N GLY A 84 -9.21 -5.30 -9.04
CA GLY A 84 -8.66 -6.58 -9.50
C GLY A 84 -8.23 -7.54 -8.39
N LEU A 85 -8.15 -7.07 -7.14
CA LEU A 85 -7.80 -7.86 -5.96
C LEU A 85 -9.03 -8.36 -5.19
N GLU A 86 -10.24 -8.06 -5.66
CA GLU A 86 -11.48 -8.61 -5.09
C GLU A 86 -11.42 -10.14 -5.05
N GLY A 87 -11.74 -10.73 -3.88
CA GLY A 87 -11.63 -12.17 -3.64
C GLY A 87 -10.22 -12.66 -3.24
N THR A 88 -9.18 -11.83 -3.41
CA THR A 88 -7.83 -12.11 -2.88
C THR A 88 -7.65 -11.51 -1.49
N ILE A 89 -8.13 -10.27 -1.29
CA ILE A 89 -8.10 -9.57 -0.01
C ILE A 89 -9.52 -9.64 0.62
N PRO A 90 -9.66 -10.06 1.90
CA PRO A 90 -10.96 -10.22 2.55
C PRO A 90 -11.85 -8.97 2.51
N LYS A 91 -11.26 -7.78 2.66
CA LYS A 91 -11.99 -6.51 2.68
C LYS A 91 -11.27 -5.46 1.84
N ILE A 92 -11.97 -4.94 0.83
CA ILE A 92 -11.49 -3.83 0.01
C ILE A 92 -12.50 -2.69 0.10
N ILE A 93 -12.02 -1.50 0.42
CA ILE A 93 -12.81 -0.26 0.43
C ILE A 93 -12.30 0.57 -0.75
N LEU A 94 -13.14 0.74 -1.78
CA LEU A 94 -12.78 1.44 -3.02
C LEU A 94 -13.25 2.87 -3.03
#